data_AF-A0A9D1F330-F1
#
_entry.id   AF-A0A9D1F330-F1
#
_cell.length_a   1.000
_cell.length_b   1.000
_cell.length_c   1.000
_cell.angle_alpha   90.00
_cell.angle_beta   90.00
_cell.angle_gamma   90.00
#
_symmetry.space_group_name_H-M   'P 1'
#
loop_
_entity.id
_entity.type
_entity.pdbx_description
1 polymer ?
#
loop_
_entity_poly.entity_id
_entity_poly.type
_entity_poly.pdbx_seq_one_letter_code
_entity_poly.pdbx_strand_id
1 'polypeptide(L)'
;MADVLEINVPALSSDIQSLTGLLSSGTSELQALRESIESLSSTWSGPAHDTFYEQIAQDLTVMEEVFSSLQAYKEHMEFAVKEYNQCEQDVYDMVASISV
;
A
#
# COMPACT_ATOMS: atom_id res chain seq x y z
N MET A 1 -5.53 -13.37 -31.54
CA MET A 1 -4.69 -12.16 -31.48
C MET A 1 -4.71 -11.78 -30.03
N ALA A 2 -3.65 -12.13 -29.30
CA ALA A 2 -3.57 -11.88 -27.87
C ALA A 2 -3.54 -10.37 -27.69
N ASP A 3 -4.50 -9.83 -26.94
CA ASP A 3 -4.40 -8.51 -26.34
C ASP A 3 -3.13 -8.52 -25.48
N VAL A 4 -2.01 -8.10 -26.07
CA VAL A 4 -0.80 -7.80 -25.32
C VAL A 4 -1.12 -6.49 -24.61
N LEU A 5 -1.68 -6.61 -23.41
CA LEU A 5 -1.54 -5.59 -22.39
C LEU A 5 -0.03 -5.45 -22.19
N GLU A 6 0.57 -4.53 -22.94
CA GLU A 6 1.91 -4.03 -22.71
C GLU A 6 1.86 -3.33 -21.35
N ILE A 7 1.96 -4.14 -20.30
CA ILE A 7 2.07 -3.63 -18.94
C ILE A 7 3.39 -2.91 -18.91
N ASN A 8 3.33 -1.59 -18.85
CA ASN A 8 4.50 -0.75 -18.72
C ASN A 8 5.08 -0.97 -17.33
N VAL A 9 5.94 -1.98 -17.20
CA VAL A 9 6.63 -2.37 -15.96
C VAL A 9 7.35 -1.16 -15.31
N PRO A 10 7.97 -0.24 -16.08
CA PRO A 10 8.46 1.02 -15.53
C PRO A 10 7.39 1.89 -14.86
N ALA A 11 6.21 2.03 -15.48
CA ALA A 11 5.10 2.79 -14.90
C ALA A 11 4.57 2.12 -13.62
N LEU A 12 4.40 0.78 -13.63
CA LEU A 12 4.00 0.03 -12.43
C LEU A 12 5.00 0.20 -11.28
N SER A 13 6.30 0.20 -11.60
CA SER A 13 7.37 0.42 -10.61
C SER A 13 7.34 1.82 -10.01
N SER A 14 7.05 2.84 -10.83
CA SER A 14 6.84 4.22 -10.37
C SER A 14 5.62 4.34 -9.45
N ASP A 15 4.53 3.65 -9.78
CA ASP A 15 3.31 3.63 -8.97
C ASP A 15 3.54 2.92 -7.62
N ILE A 16 4.29 1.81 -7.60
CA ILE A 16 4.70 1.12 -6.37
C ILE A 16 5.53 2.05 -5.47
N GLN A 17 6.46 2.83 -6.03
CA GLN A 17 7.25 3.80 -5.26
C GLN A 17 6.37 4.91 -4.67
N SER A 18 5.44 5.43 -5.48
CA SER A 18 4.50 6.47 -5.03
C SER A 18 3.58 5.96 -3.92
N LEU A 19 3.01 4.75 -4.09
CA LEU A 19 2.21 4.07 -3.07
C LEU A 19 3.01 3.80 -1.80
N THR A 20 4.27 3.40 -1.91
CA THR A 20 5.14 3.19 -0.75
C THR A 20 5.34 4.47 0.04
N GLY A 21 5.57 5.61 -0.64
CA GLY A 21 5.69 6.90 0.03
C GLY A 21 4.40 7.33 0.73
N LEU A 22 3.26 7.17 0.05
CA LEU A 22 1.94 7.50 0.60
C LEU A 22 1.58 6.63 1.81
N LEU A 23 1.80 5.31 1.72
CA LEU A 23 1.60 4.37 2.83
C LEU A 23 2.48 4.74 4.03
N SER A 24 3.76 5.05 3.79
CA SER A 24 4.68 5.44 4.86
C SER A 24 4.26 6.74 5.55
N SER A 25 3.88 7.77 4.79
CA SER A 25 3.42 9.06 5.34
C SER A 25 2.12 8.87 6.12
N GLY A 26 1.14 8.21 5.50
CA GLY A 26 -0.19 8.01 6.10
C GLY A 26 -0.15 7.18 7.37
N THR A 27 0.69 6.13 7.41
CA THR A 27 0.86 5.33 8.64
C THR A 27 1.50 6.15 9.76
N SER A 28 2.47 7.01 9.44
CA SER A 28 3.08 7.90 10.44
C SER A 28 2.11 8.96 10.93
N GLU A 29 1.27 9.51 10.06
CA GLU A 29 0.24 10.50 10.41
C GLU A 29 -0.84 9.88 11.31
N LEU A 30 -1.27 8.64 11.02
CA LEU A 30 -2.17 7.89 11.89
C LEU A 30 -1.59 7.67 13.29
N GLN A 31 -0.30 7.30 13.36
CA GLN A 31 0.36 7.12 14.65
C GLN A 31 0.42 8.43 15.43
N ALA A 32 0.78 9.54 14.79
CA ALA A 32 0.80 10.85 15.42
C ALA A 32 -0.59 11.31 15.89
N LEU A 33 -1.63 11.00 15.11
CA LEU A 33 -3.02 11.26 15.48
C LEU A 33 -3.41 10.47 16.73
N ARG A 34 -3.09 9.17 16.78
CA ARG A 34 -3.33 8.31 17.94
C ARG A 34 -2.66 8.83 19.21
N GLU A 35 -1.38 9.20 19.11
CA GLU A 35 -0.62 9.78 20.23
C GLU A 35 -1.26 11.10 20.71
N SER A 36 -1.73 11.94 19.78
CA SER A 36 -2.41 13.19 20.10
C SER A 36 -3.75 12.96 20.81
N ILE A 37 -4.51 11.95 20.40
CA ILE A 37 -5.77 11.55 21.03
C ILE A 37 -5.53 10.99 22.43
N GLU A 38 -4.53 10.12 22.61
CA GLU A 38 -4.18 9.58 23.93
C GLU A 38 -3.74 10.71 24.87
N SER A 39 -2.94 11.66 24.40
CA SER A 39 -2.58 12.86 25.14
C SER A 39 -3.82 13.67 25.52
N LEU A 40 -4.73 13.92 24.58
CA LEU A 40 -5.97 14.67 24.84
C LEU A 40 -6.87 13.95 25.85
N SER A 41 -6.97 12.62 25.77
CA SER A 41 -7.77 11.80 26.70
C SER A 41 -7.31 11.93 28.15
N SER A 42 -6.03 12.22 28.39
CA SER A 42 -5.49 12.45 29.73
C SER A 42 -5.92 13.79 30.35
N THR A 43 -6.41 14.72 29.52
CA THR A 43 -6.69 16.11 29.94
C THR A 43 -8.16 16.39 30.25
N TRP A 44 -9.09 15.54 29.82
CA TRP A 44 -10.52 15.72 30.01
C TRP A 44 -11.21 14.35 30.16
N SER A 45 -11.97 14.16 31.26
CA SER A 45 -12.86 13.01 31.46
C SER A 45 -14.35 13.43 31.52
N GLY A 46 -15.25 12.62 30.96
CA GLY A 46 -16.71 12.80 31.03
C GLY A 46 -17.48 12.08 29.90
N PRO A 47 -18.82 12.08 29.89
CA PRO A 47 -19.62 11.33 28.92
C PRO A 47 -19.37 11.71 27.45
N ALA A 48 -19.04 12.98 27.20
CA ALA A 48 -18.67 13.48 25.88
C ALA A 48 -17.28 13.01 25.43
N HIS A 49 -16.34 12.86 26.38
CA HIS A 49 -15.02 12.29 26.12
C HIS A 49 -15.15 10.82 25.69
N ASP A 50 -15.95 10.04 26.41
CA ASP A 50 -16.09 8.61 26.14
C ASP A 50 -16.71 8.36 24.76
N THR A 51 -17.73 9.14 24.39
CA THR A 51 -18.37 9.08 23.06
C THR A 51 -17.39 9.45 21.95
N PHE A 52 -16.59 10.51 22.15
CA PHE A 52 -15.59 10.94 21.17
C PHE A 52 -14.48 9.90 21.01
N TYR A 53 -13.97 9.35 22.12
CA TYR A 53 -12.91 8.36 22.11
C TYR A 53 -13.34 7.06 21.42
N GLU A 54 -14.56 6.60 21.70
CA GLU A 54 -15.12 5.40 21.06
C GLU A 54 -15.29 5.59 19.54
N GLN A 55 -15.78 6.75 19.10
CA GLN A 55 -15.91 7.07 17.68
C GLN A 55 -14.54 7.15 16.99
N ILE A 56 -13.58 7.84 17.60
CA ILE A 56 -12.24 7.98 17.03
C ILE A 56 -11.50 6.65 16.98
N ALA A 57 -11.67 5.77 17.98
CA ALA A 57 -11.05 4.45 17.96
C ALA A 57 -11.56 3.59 16.79
N GLN A 58 -12.86 3.70 16.48
CA GLN A 58 -13.45 3.06 15.31
C GLN A 58 -12.88 3.65 14.01
N ASP A 59 -12.81 4.98 13.90
CA ASP A 59 -12.27 5.65 12.72
C ASP A 59 -10.79 5.29 12.47
N LEU A 60 -9.97 5.22 13.53
CA LEU A 60 -8.57 4.78 13.44
C LEU A 60 -8.47 3.33 12.94
N THR A 61 -9.34 2.44 13.43
CA THR A 61 -9.36 1.03 13.01
C THR A 61 -9.72 0.91 11.54
N VAL A 62 -10.74 1.64 11.08
CA VAL A 62 -11.13 1.66 9.66
C VAL A 62 -9.99 2.19 8.80
N MET A 63 -9.28 3.23 9.23
CA MET A 63 -8.13 3.73 8.49
C MET A 63 -6.99 2.69 8.44
N GLU A 64 -6.68 2.02 9.55
CA GLU A 64 -5.68 0.93 9.57
C GLU A 64 -6.04 -0.20 8.57
N GLU A 65 -7.32 -0.58 8.47
CA GLU A 65 -7.79 -1.56 7.48
C GLU A 65 -7.60 -1.09 6.03
N VAL A 66 -7.84 0.20 5.77
CA VAL A 66 -7.60 0.80 4.44
C VAL A 66 -6.12 0.78 4.10
N PHE A 67 -5.24 1.18 5.03
CA PHE A 67 -3.79 1.12 4.81
C PHE A 67 -3.30 -0.31 4.59
N SER A 68 -3.84 -1.28 5.34
CA SER A 68 -3.53 -2.70 5.14
C SER A 68 -3.96 -3.19 3.75
N SER A 69 -5.15 -2.79 3.29
CA SER A 69 -5.65 -3.15 1.95
C SER A 69 -4.80 -2.54 0.84
N LEU A 70 -4.36 -1.29 1.00
CA LEU A 70 -3.45 -0.62 0.08
C LEU A 70 -2.06 -1.27 0.05
N GLN A 71 -1.58 -1.76 1.20
CA GLN A 71 -0.34 -2.52 1.28
C GLN A 71 -0.44 -3.85 0.54
N ALA A 72 -1.53 -4.60 0.72
CA ALA A 72 -1.77 -5.83 -0.04
C ALA A 72 -1.85 -5.56 -1.55
N TYR A 73 -2.51 -4.47 -1.96
CA TYR A 73 -2.55 -4.06 -3.37
C TYR A 73 -1.16 -3.78 -3.93
N LYS A 74 -0.31 -3.08 -3.18
CA LYS A 74 1.09 -2.85 -3.55
C LYS A 74 1.86 -4.17 -3.71
N GLU A 75 1.71 -5.11 -2.79
CA GLU A 75 2.37 -6.43 -2.88
C GLU A 75 1.96 -7.20 -4.14
N HIS A 76 0.68 -7.12 -4.54
CA HIS A 76 0.22 -7.69 -5.80
C HIS A 76 0.84 -7.02 -7.03
N MET A 77 1.04 -5.70 -7.01
CA MET A 77 1.75 -5.00 -8.09
C MET A 77 3.23 -5.40 -8.17
N GLU A 78 3.92 -5.53 -7.03
CA GLU A 78 5.31 -6.01 -6.97
C GLU A 78 5.43 -7.43 -7.52
N PHE A 79 4.49 -8.31 -7.16
CA PHE A 79 4.42 -9.66 -7.72
C PHE A 79 4.23 -9.63 -9.24
N ALA A 80 3.29 -8.83 -9.74
CA ALA A 80 3.06 -8.70 -11.18
C ALA A 80 4.34 -8.25 -11.92
N VAL A 81 5.01 -7.19 -11.43
CA VAL A 81 6.28 -6.71 -12.01
C VAL A 81 7.32 -7.84 -12.10
N LYS A 82 7.44 -8.64 -11.05
CA LYS A 82 8.38 -9.76 -11.02
C LYS A 82 8.05 -10.82 -12.08
N GLU A 83 6.78 -11.21 -12.20
CA GLU A 83 6.34 -12.21 -13.19
C GLU A 83 6.54 -11.72 -14.62
N TYR A 84 6.27 -10.44 -14.90
CA TYR A 84 6.51 -9.85 -16.22
C TYR A 84 8.01 -9.85 -16.58
N ASN A 85 8.87 -9.42 -15.67
CA ASN A 85 10.32 -9.43 -15.90
C ASN A 85 10.86 -10.85 -16.12
N GLN A 86 10.36 -11.83 -15.36
CA GLN A 86 10.77 -13.24 -15.53
C GLN A 86 10.33 -13.77 -16.90
N CYS A 87 9.10 -13.50 -17.31
CA CYS A 87 8.59 -13.92 -18.61
C CYS A 87 9.39 -13.31 -19.77
N GLU A 88 9.72 -12.02 -19.70
CA GLU A 88 10.56 -11.35 -20.71
C GLU A 88 11.95 -12.00 -20.80
N GLN A 89 12.54 -12.33 -19.66
CA GLN A 89 13.85 -12.99 -19.60
C GLN A 89 13.82 -14.42 -20.15
N ASP A 90 12.79 -15.20 -19.81
CA ASP A 90 12.61 -16.56 -20.34
C ASP A 90 12.45 -16.56 -21.87
N VAL A 91 11.69 -15.60 -22.40
CA VAL A 91 11.53 -15.41 -23.86
C VAL A 91 12.86 -15.02 -24.50
N TYR A 92 13.60 -14.09 -23.90
CA TYR A 92 14.91 -13.68 -24.39
C TYR A 92 15.89 -14.86 -24.45
N ASP A 93 15.98 -15.66 -23.38
CA ASP A 93 16.84 -16.83 -23.31
C ASP A 93 16.44 -17.90 -24.35
N MET A 94 15.14 -18.10 -24.55
CA MET A 94 14.63 -19.01 -25.58
C MET A 94 15.01 -18.55 -27.00
N VAL A 95 14.84 -17.26 -27.31
CA VAL A 95 15.24 -16.70 -28.61
C VAL A 95 16.76 -16.79 -28.79
N ALA A 96 17.53 -16.44 -27.76
CA ALA A 96 18.99 -16.53 -27.77
C ALA A 96 19.47 -17.95 -28.07
N SER A 97 18.81 -18.97 -27.52
CA SER A 97 19.12 -20.38 -27.74
C SER A 97 18.86 -20.87 -29.18
N ILE A 98 17.95 -20.21 -29.91
CA ILE A 98 17.63 -20.52 -31.32
C ILE A 98 18.57 -19.77 -32.27
N SER A 99 19.06 -18.60 -31.88
CA SER A 99 19.97 -17.77 -32.67
C SER A 99 21.44 -18.21 -32.66
N VAL A 100 21.73 -19.46 -32.24
CA VAL A 100 23.04 -20.12 -32.31
C VAL A 100 23.06 -21.13 -33.45
#